data_AF-A0A1H3CTX7-F1
#
_entry.id   AF-A0A1H3CTX7-F1
#
_cell.length_a   1.000
_cell.length_b   1.000
_cell.length_c   1.000
_cell.angle_alpha   90.00
_cell.angle_beta   90.00
_cell.angle_gamma   90.00
#
_symmetry.space_group_name_H-M   'P 1'
#
loop_
_entity.id
_entity.type
_entity.pdbx_description
1 polymer ?
#
loop_
_entity_poly.entity_id
_entity_poly.type
_entity_poly.pdbx_seq_one_letter_code
_entity_poly.pdbx_strand_id
1 'polypeptide(L)' 'MEQRTTDRLVLRSLDRHDAAAMEALLTEKDIASTTLSIPYPYPAGTAEAFIERRQAIQSKGDGFGQQR' A
#
# COMPACT_ATOMS: atom_id res chain seq x y z
N MET A 1 12.43 -14.96 5.47
CA MET A 1 11.29 -14.01 5.58
C MET A 1 10.02 -14.83 5.45
N GLU A 2 9.23 -14.96 6.50
CA GLU A 2 8.03 -15.82 6.51
C GLU A 2 6.85 -15.09 5.84
N GLN A 3 6.27 -15.69 4.80
CA GLN A 3 5.14 -15.15 4.05
C GLN A 3 3.84 -15.70 4.65
N ARG A 4 2.83 -14.85 4.87
CA ARG A 4 1.55 -15.29 5.47
C ARG A 4 0.63 -15.80 4.37
N THR A 5 0.23 -17.06 4.46
CA THR A 5 -0.55 -17.73 3.42
C THR A 5 -1.82 -18.36 3.99
N THR A 6 -2.87 -18.37 3.18
CA THR A 6 -4.09 -19.18 3.33
C THR A 6 -4.36 -19.85 1.99
N ASP A 7 -5.37 -20.74 1.94
CA ASP A 7 -5.70 -21.49 0.72
C ASP A 7 -6.03 -20.59 -0.49
N ARG A 8 -6.50 -19.35 -0.24
CA ARG A 8 -6.95 -18.43 -1.30
C ARG A 8 -6.11 -17.15 -1.39
N LEU A 9 -5.21 -16.91 -0.45
CA LEU A 9 -4.52 -15.62 -0.35
C LEU A 9 -3.09 -15.77 0.18
N VAL A 10 -2.16 -15.12 -0.51
CA VAL A 10 -0.78 -14.92 -0.04
C VAL A 10 -0.57 -13.45 0.27
N LEU A 11 -0.25 -13.13 1.51
CA LEU A 11 0.15 -11.80 1.94
C LEU A 11 1.67 -11.67 1.85
N ARG A 12 2.12 -10.68 1.08
CA ARG A 12 3.53 -10.36 0.86
C ARG A 12 3.80 -8.87 1.07
N SER A 13 5.06 -8.53 1.31
CA SER A 13 5.49 -7.13 1.30
C SER A 13 5.24 -6.49 -0.07
N LEU A 14 4.92 -5.20 -0.06
CA LEU A 14 4.74 -4.41 -1.26
C LEU A 14 6.08 -4.22 -1.99
N ASP A 15 6.03 -4.30 -3.31
CA ASP A 15 7.14 -4.05 -4.22
C ASP A 15 6.83 -2.87 -5.13
N ARG A 16 7.86 -2.19 -5.66
CA ARG A 16 7.68 -1.05 -6.57
C ARG A 16 6.83 -1.41 -7.79
N HIS A 17 6.91 -2.64 -8.27
CA HIS A 17 6.10 -3.11 -9.39
C HIS A 17 4.59 -3.15 -9.10
N ASP A 18 4.18 -3.10 -7.83
CA ASP A 18 2.77 -3.04 -7.43
C ASP A 18 2.16 -1.65 -7.60
N ALA A 19 2.98 -0.60 -7.76
CA ALA A 19 2.53 0.78 -7.80
C ALA A 19 1.43 1.00 -8.85
N ALA A 20 1.65 0.54 -10.09
CA ALA A 20 0.69 0.72 -11.17
C ALA A 20 -0.67 0.05 -10.89
N ALA A 21 -0.66 -1.17 -10.36
CA ALA A 21 -1.87 -1.87 -9.98
C ALA A 21 -2.59 -1.19 -8.80
N MET A 22 -1.82 -0.68 -7.84
CA MET A 22 -2.35 0.10 -6.73
C MET A 22 -3.01 1.41 -7.22
N GLU A 23 -2.37 2.19 -8.09
CA GLU A 23 -2.96 3.44 -8.60
C GLU A 23 -4.24 3.23 -9.37
N ALA A 24 -4.31 2.16 -10.17
CA ALA A 24 -5.53 1.80 -10.88
C ALA A 24 -6.70 1.54 -9.91
N LEU A 25 -6.46 0.78 -8.85
CA LEU A 25 -7.47 0.50 -7.82
C LEU A 25 -7.83 1.75 -7.01
N LEU A 26 -6.85 2.59 -6.66
CA LEU A 26 -7.07 3.76 -5.81
C LEU A 26 -7.73 4.93 -6.56
N THR A 27 -7.64 4.94 -7.89
CA THR A 27 -8.34 5.90 -8.74
C THR A 27 -9.82 5.56 -8.91
N GLU A 28 -10.24 4.31 -8.62
CA GLU A 28 -11.64 3.94 -8.68
C GLU A 28 -12.45 4.69 -7.62
N LYS A 29 -13.48 5.42 -8.08
CA LYS A 29 -14.29 6.29 -7.22
C LYS A 29 -14.94 5.54 -6.07
N ASP A 30 -15.47 4.36 -6.35
CA ASP A 30 -16.15 3.54 -5.35
C ASP A 30 -15.18 3.11 -4.24
N ILE A 31 -13.95 2.74 -4.62
CA ILE A 31 -12.88 2.41 -3.66
C ILE A 31 -12.52 3.65 -2.85
N ALA A 32 -12.17 4.76 -3.50
CA ALA A 32 -11.78 6.00 -2.81
C ALA A 32 -12.87 6.48 -1.83
N SER A 33 -14.15 6.42 -2.22
CA SER A 33 -15.29 6.85 -1.40
C SER A 33 -15.50 6.06 -0.11
N THR A 34 -15.00 4.83 -0.05
CA THR A 34 -15.11 3.94 1.13
C THR A 34 -13.89 4.03 2.05
N THR A 35 -12.96 4.92 1.75
CA THR A 35 -11.69 5.04 2.48
C THR A 35 -11.49 6.47 2.99
N LEU A 36 -11.10 6.59 4.26
CA LEU A 36 -11.10 7.88 4.96
C LEU A 36 -10.08 8.88 4.39
N SER A 37 -8.95 8.40 3.88
CA SER A 37 -7.78 9.24 3.57
C SER A 37 -7.29 9.16 2.13
N ILE A 38 -7.97 8.40 1.25
CA ILE A 38 -7.59 8.32 -0.16
C ILE A 38 -8.35 9.44 -0.89
N PRO A 39 -7.65 10.46 -1.42
CA PRO A 39 -8.28 11.53 -2.17
C PRO A 39 -8.81 11.01 -3.52
N TYR A 40 -9.86 11.66 -4.02
CA TYR A 40 -10.37 11.44 -5.37
C TYR A 40 -10.34 12.75 -6.18
N PRO A 41 -9.73 12.78 -7.38
CA PRO A 41 -8.98 11.69 -8.01
C PRO A 41 -7.66 11.36 -7.28
N TYR A 42 -7.18 10.13 -7.40
CA TYR A 42 -5.91 9.72 -6.82
C TYR A 42 -4.74 10.39 -7.55
N PRO A 43 -3.80 11.08 -6.86
CA PRO A 43 -2.70 11.76 -7.53
C PRO A 43 -1.68 10.76 -8.09
N ALA A 44 -1.27 10.98 -9.34
CA ALA A 44 -0.29 10.14 -10.01
C ALA A 44 1.08 10.14 -9.29
N GLY A 45 1.73 8.97 -9.23
CA GLY A 45 3.04 8.77 -8.58
C GLY A 45 2.97 8.62 -7.05
N THR A 46 1.78 8.76 -6.44
CA THR A 46 1.65 8.69 -4.98
C THR A 46 1.77 7.26 -4.45
N ALA A 47 1.41 6.25 -5.26
CA ALA A 47 1.52 4.86 -4.83
C ALA A 47 2.98 4.41 -4.76
N GLU A 48 3.81 4.82 -5.72
CA GLU A 48 5.25 4.52 -5.71
C GLU A 48 5.92 5.12 -4.47
N ALA A 49 5.70 6.41 -4.21
CA ALA A 49 6.23 7.08 -3.02
C ALA A 49 5.75 6.43 -1.71
N PHE A 50 4.50 5.95 -1.67
CA PHE A 50 3.97 5.21 -0.53
C PHE A 50 4.70 3.88 -0.32
N ILE A 51 4.90 3.10 -1.38
CA ILE A 51 5.61 1.81 -1.31
C ILE A 51 7.05 2.01 -0.82
N GLU A 52 7.77 2.98 -1.38
CA GLU A 52 9.14 3.29 -0.96
C GLU A 52 9.22 3.66 0.52
N ARG A 53 8.32 4.54 0.97
CA ARG A 53 8.22 4.89 2.39
C ARG A 53 7.95 3.66 3.26
N ARG A 54 7.05 2.77 2.82
CA ARG A 54 6.70 1.55 3.58
C ARG A 54 7.87 0.57 3.65
N GLN A 55 8.61 0.40 2.56
CA GLN A 55 9.81 -0.43 2.54
C GLN A 55 10.89 0.13 3.48
N ALA A 56 11.13 1.44 3.45
CA ALA A 56 12.09 2.09 4.35
C ALA A 56 11.74 1.91 5.83
N ILE A 57 10.45 1.98 6.19
CA ILE A 57 9.98 1.73 7.57
C ILE A 57 10.16 0.25 7.94
N GLN A 58 9.83 -0.68 7.03
CA GLN A 58 9.97 -2.11 7.27
C GLN A 58 11.44 -2.51 7.48
N SER A 59 12.37 -1.97 6.70
CA SER A 59 13.81 -2.22 6.86
C SER A 59 14.38 -1.70 8.18
N LYS A 60 13.79 -0.65 8.77
CA LYS A 60 14.20 -0.10 10.06
C LYS A 60 13.66 -0.89 11.26
N GLY A 61 12.69 -1.80 11.05
CA GLY A 61 12.02 -2.54 12.12
C GLY A 61 10.89 -1.77 12.81
N ASP A 62 10.60 -0.53 12.40
CA ASP A 62 9.62 0.37 13.02
C ASP A 62 8.21 0.23 12.41
N GLY A 63 7.88 -0.98 11.91
CA GLY A 63 6.69 -1.25 11.11
C GLY A 63 5.35 -1.15 11.86
N PHE A 64 5.37 -1.25 13.18
CA PHE A 64 4.19 -1.24 14.04
C PHE A 64 4.29 -0.11 15.07
N GLY A 65 3.50 0.96 14.86
CA GLY A 65 3.05 1.88 15.91
C GLY A 65 4.09 2.84 16.51
N GLN A 66 4.36 3.94 15.82
CA GLN A 66 4.65 5.23 16.47
C GLN A 66 3.81 6.32 15.81
N GLN A 67 2.48 6.18 15.89
CA GLN A 67 1.59 7.30 15.61
C GLN A 67 0.51 7.33 16.69
N ARG A 68 0.94 7.89 17.82
CA ARG A 68 0.21 8.33 19.03
C ARG A 68 -0.15 7.29 20.07
#